data_AF-A0A1J0GJG1-F1
#
_entry.id   AF-A0A1J0GJG1-F1
#
_cell.length_a   1.000
_cell.length_b   1.000
_cell.length_c   1.000
_cell.angle_alpha   90.00
_cell.angle_beta   90.00
_cell.angle_gamma   90.00
#
_symmetry.space_group_name_H-M   'P 1'
#
loop_
_entity.id
_entity.type
_entity.pdbx_description
1 polymer ?
#
loop_
_entity_poly.entity_id
_entity_poly.type
_entity_poly.pdbx_seq_one_letter_code
_entity_poly.pdbx_strand_id
1 'polypeptide(L)'
;MSCYYNKKGFTLIEIIVVIAISSILITAIFSVLSFAQRGLSMSEKRFQTQSGVRIPLEYLSKQLRNASSLSIITIEQAKQDLLNNKANDYIFIENGKIHHYKYNSGTYTELILSEGLTENNIFSKAGDDVLSISLSSQAYQSTTNIKMINFSLTSPVTIIQGEITDKAIKFSRVNN
;
A
#
# COMPACT_ATOMS: atom_id res chain seq x y z
N MET A 1 20.77 63.29 -45.91
CA MET A 1 19.77 62.39 -45.29
C MET A 1 20.38 61.87 -44.00
N SER A 2 20.18 62.57 -42.88
CA SER A 2 20.79 62.22 -41.59
C SER A 2 19.72 61.62 -40.68
N CYS A 3 19.79 60.31 -40.44
CA CYS A 3 19.04 59.64 -39.40
C CYS A 3 19.76 59.83 -38.06
N TYR A 4 19.15 60.57 -37.14
CA TYR A 4 19.60 60.69 -35.76
C TYR A 4 19.24 59.42 -34.97
N TYR A 5 20.24 58.62 -34.59
CA TYR A 5 20.07 57.53 -33.63
C TYR A 5 19.96 58.11 -32.22
N ASN A 6 18.77 58.03 -31.62
CA ASN A 6 18.49 58.49 -30.26
C ASN A 6 19.07 57.48 -29.25
N LYS A 7 20.32 57.67 -28.81
CA LYS A 7 20.95 56.85 -27.76
C LYS A 7 20.53 57.35 -26.38
N LYS A 8 19.33 56.98 -25.93
CA LYS A 8 18.95 57.12 -24.52
C LYS A 8 19.56 55.94 -23.74
N GLY A 9 20.58 56.22 -22.92
CA GLY A 9 21.14 55.25 -21.97
C GLY A 9 20.26 55.15 -20.71
N PHE A 10 20.41 54.06 -19.96
CA PHE A 10 19.77 53.91 -18.66
C PHE A 10 20.43 54.83 -17.63
N THR A 11 19.61 55.47 -16.81
CA THR A 11 20.11 56.25 -15.67
C THR A 11 20.43 55.32 -14.50
N LEU A 12 21.37 55.74 -13.65
CA LEU A 12 21.77 54.96 -12.47
C LEU A 12 20.57 54.70 -11.53
N ILE A 13 19.67 55.69 -11.41
CA ILE A 13 18.48 55.58 -10.56
C ILE A 13 17.48 54.55 -11.10
N GLU A 14 17.28 54.46 -12.41
CA GLU A 14 16.41 53.45 -13.03
C GLU A 14 16.92 52.03 -12.74
N ILE A 15 18.24 51.81 -12.81
CA ILE A 15 18.85 50.51 -12.49
C ILE A 15 18.60 50.14 -11.03
N ILE A 16 18.80 51.08 -10.10
CA ILE A 16 18.60 50.84 -8.66
C ILE A 16 17.14 50.47 -8.36
N VAL A 17 16.18 51.20 -8.95
CA VAL A 17 14.75 50.92 -8.77
C VAL A 17 14.37 49.56 -9.33
N VAL A 18 14.86 49.19 -10.51
CA VAL A 18 14.58 47.86 -11.10
C VAL A 18 15.14 46.74 -10.23
N ILE A 19 16.37 46.89 -9.70
CA ILE A 19 16.97 45.89 -8.80
C ILE A 19 16.16 45.78 -7.50
N ALA A 20 15.75 46.91 -6.91
CA ALA A 20 14.95 46.92 -5.69
C ALA A 20 13.58 46.25 -5.86
N ILE A 21 12.89 46.49 -6.99
CA ILE A 21 11.62 45.82 -7.28
C ILE A 21 11.84 44.34 -7.59
N SER A 22 12.89 44.01 -8.34
CA SER A 22 13.19 42.62 -8.72
C SER A 22 13.53 41.75 -7.50
N SER A 23 14.24 42.28 -6.51
CA SER A 23 14.57 41.53 -5.29
C SER A 23 13.30 41.16 -4.50
N ILE A 24 12.35 42.09 -4.38
CA ILE A 24 11.05 41.85 -3.73
C ILE A 24 10.29 40.73 -4.47
N LEU A 25 10.25 40.78 -5.80
CA LEU A 25 9.60 39.75 -6.62
C LEU A 25 10.28 38.38 -6.47
N ILE A 26 11.61 38.33 -6.49
CA ILE A 26 12.37 37.09 -6.32
C ILE A 26 12.09 36.48 -4.95
N THR A 27 12.07 37.27 -3.87
CA THR A 27 11.74 36.78 -2.53
C THR A 27 10.33 36.21 -2.46
N ALA A 28 9.35 36.87 -3.08
CA ALA A 28 7.97 36.39 -3.13
C ALA A 28 7.87 35.03 -3.87
N ILE A 29 8.53 34.92 -5.03
CA ILE A 29 8.58 33.68 -5.81
C ILE A 29 9.24 32.56 -5.02
N PHE A 30 10.36 32.84 -4.34
CA PHE A 30 11.09 31.85 -3.57
C PHE A 30 10.28 31.30 -2.39
N SER A 31 9.48 32.16 -1.75
CA SER A 31 8.56 31.77 -0.68
C SER A 31 7.50 30.78 -1.19
N VAL A 32 6.84 31.09 -2.31
CA VAL A 32 5.83 30.22 -2.93
C VAL A 32 6.45 28.89 -3.36
N LEU A 33 7.63 28.93 -3.99
CA LEU A 33 8.32 27.72 -4.42
C LEU A 33 8.70 26.82 -3.25
N SER A 34 9.23 27.40 -2.16
CA SER A 34 9.58 26.68 -0.95
C SER A 34 8.35 26.04 -0.29
N PHE A 35 7.22 26.76 -0.26
CA PHE A 35 5.96 26.23 0.24
C PHE A 35 5.48 25.05 -0.62
N ALA A 36 5.51 25.19 -1.95
CA ALA A 36 5.10 24.14 -2.89
C ALA A 36 5.95 22.88 -2.73
N GLN A 37 7.28 23.01 -2.65
CA GLN A 37 8.19 21.88 -2.46
C GLN A 37 7.93 21.13 -1.15
N ARG A 38 7.70 21.85 -0.05
CA ARG A 38 7.33 21.25 1.24
C ARG A 38 5.99 20.52 1.16
N GLY A 39 5.01 21.12 0.49
CA GLY A 39 3.71 20.51 0.25
C GLY A 39 3.82 19.20 -0.53
N LEU A 40 4.59 19.19 -1.62
CA LEU A 40 4.84 17.99 -2.43
C LEU A 40 5.55 16.89 -1.63
N SER A 41 6.61 17.22 -0.91
CA SER A 41 7.34 16.24 -0.10
C SER A 41 6.47 15.61 1.00
N MET A 42 5.62 16.42 1.65
CA MET A 42 4.67 15.91 2.65
C MET A 42 3.61 15.01 2.00
N SER A 43 3.10 15.39 0.83
CA SER A 43 2.13 14.59 0.08
C SER A 43 2.72 13.24 -0.34
N GLU A 44 3.97 13.23 -0.82
CA GLU A 44 4.66 12.01 -1.24
C GLU A 44 4.85 11.04 -0.07
N LYS A 45 5.32 11.53 1.09
CA LYS A 45 5.47 10.69 2.30
C LYS A 45 4.14 10.07 2.75
N ARG A 46 3.07 10.85 2.74
CA ARG A 46 1.72 10.36 3.06
C ARG A 46 1.25 9.32 2.05
N PHE A 47 1.45 9.58 0.76
CA PHE A 47 1.08 8.65 -0.30
C PHE A 47 1.81 7.32 -0.15
N GLN A 48 3.14 7.33 0.04
CA GLN A 48 3.95 6.12 0.22
C GLN A 48 3.47 5.27 1.40
N THR A 49 3.15 5.90 2.54
CA THR A 49 2.66 5.20 3.73
C THR A 49 1.26 4.60 3.50
N GLN A 50 0.36 5.34 2.84
CA GLN A 50 -0.98 4.86 2.53
C GLN A 50 -1.00 3.76 1.46
N SER A 51 -0.20 3.92 0.40
CA SER A 51 -0.12 2.94 -0.69
C SER A 51 0.42 1.61 -0.20
N GLY A 52 1.38 1.64 0.75
CA GLY A 52 1.93 0.45 1.38
C GLY A 52 0.88 -0.40 2.10
N VAL A 53 -0.23 0.16 2.56
CA VAL A 53 -1.33 -0.60 3.17
C VAL A 53 -2.43 -0.91 2.17
N ARG A 54 -2.82 0.07 1.36
CA ARG A 54 -3.99 -0.05 0.46
C ARG A 54 -3.76 -1.05 -0.67
N ILE A 55 -2.61 -1.02 -1.32
CA ILE A 55 -2.31 -1.90 -2.46
C ILE A 55 -2.32 -3.38 -2.04
N PRO A 56 -1.66 -3.79 -0.92
CA PRO A 56 -1.79 -5.15 -0.42
C PRO A 56 -3.22 -5.53 -0.05
N LEU A 57 -3.99 -4.65 0.60
CA LEU A 57 -5.39 -4.96 0.92
C LEU A 57 -6.23 -5.25 -0.32
N GLU A 58 -6.06 -4.46 -1.38
CA GLU A 58 -6.76 -4.67 -2.65
C GLU A 58 -6.31 -5.99 -3.29
N TYR A 59 -5.01 -6.30 -3.27
CA TYR A 59 -4.47 -7.57 -3.76
C TYR A 59 -5.04 -8.76 -2.97
N LEU A 60 -4.96 -8.73 -1.64
CA LEU A 60 -5.46 -9.77 -0.74
C LEU A 60 -6.96 -9.98 -0.94
N SER A 61 -7.73 -8.89 -0.99
CA SER A 61 -9.17 -8.95 -1.25
C SER A 61 -9.49 -9.68 -2.55
N LYS A 62 -8.70 -9.45 -3.62
CA LYS A 62 -8.88 -10.11 -4.91
C LYS A 62 -8.52 -11.60 -4.86
N GLN A 63 -7.43 -11.97 -4.17
CA GLN A 63 -7.04 -13.38 -4.07
C GLN A 63 -8.03 -14.17 -3.21
N LEU A 64 -8.42 -13.61 -2.07
CA LEU A 64 -9.21 -14.31 -1.06
C LEU A 64 -10.69 -14.41 -1.45
N ARG A 65 -11.26 -13.39 -2.11
CA ARG A 65 -12.66 -13.43 -2.56
C ARG A 65 -12.98 -14.67 -3.42
N ASN A 66 -12.00 -15.16 -4.17
CA ASN A 66 -12.16 -16.32 -5.06
C ASN A 66 -11.69 -17.64 -4.43
N ALA A 67 -11.33 -17.65 -3.15
CA ALA A 67 -10.90 -18.86 -2.45
C ALA A 67 -12.07 -19.84 -2.27
N SER A 68 -11.79 -21.14 -2.42
CA SER A 68 -12.74 -22.23 -2.18
C SER A 68 -12.80 -22.65 -0.71
N SER A 69 -11.70 -22.43 0.01
CA SER A 69 -11.52 -22.74 1.42
C SER A 69 -10.59 -21.70 2.05
N LEU A 70 -10.78 -21.41 3.33
CA LEU A 70 -9.91 -20.53 4.10
C LEU A 70 -9.87 -20.96 5.56
N SER A 71 -8.67 -20.96 6.12
CA SER A 71 -8.43 -21.18 7.54
C SER A 71 -7.48 -20.13 8.08
N ILE A 72 -7.83 -19.53 9.21
CA ILE A 72 -6.90 -18.69 9.98
C ILE A 72 -6.04 -19.63 10.81
N ILE A 73 -4.72 -19.50 10.68
CA ILE A 73 -3.72 -20.39 11.28
C ILE A 73 -2.58 -19.58 11.88
N THR A 74 -1.73 -20.23 12.68
CA THR A 74 -0.52 -19.57 13.20
C THR A 74 0.58 -19.50 12.14
N ILE A 75 1.54 -18.58 12.32
CA ILE A 75 2.71 -18.46 11.43
C ILE A 75 3.53 -19.75 11.43
N GLU A 76 3.67 -20.40 12.58
CA GLU A 76 4.39 -21.65 12.77
C GLU A 76 3.72 -22.78 12.00
N GLN A 77 2.38 -22.87 12.08
CA GLN A 77 1.61 -23.84 11.28
C GLN A 77 1.80 -23.59 9.78
N ALA A 78 1.76 -22.33 9.34
CA ALA A 78 2.00 -21.99 7.93
C ALA A 78 3.40 -22.43 7.48
N LYS A 79 4.44 -22.15 8.27
CA LYS A 79 5.82 -22.56 7.98
C LYS A 79 5.96 -24.08 7.93
N GLN A 80 5.35 -24.81 8.85
CA GLN A 80 5.35 -26.27 8.84
C GLN A 80 4.62 -26.82 7.59
N ASP A 81 3.49 -26.25 7.22
CA ASP A 81 2.74 -26.65 6.04
C ASP A 81 3.51 -26.39 4.73
N LEU A 82 4.29 -25.29 4.67
CA LEU A 82 5.22 -24.99 3.58
C LEU A 82 6.33 -26.04 3.47
N LEU A 83 6.97 -26.39 4.59
CA LEU A 83 8.03 -27.43 4.65
C LEU A 83 7.50 -28.81 4.22
N ASN A 84 6.25 -29.12 4.56
CA ASN A 84 5.57 -30.36 4.18
C ASN A 84 4.95 -30.32 2.78
N ASN A 85 5.16 -29.25 2.02
CA ASN A 85 4.69 -29.06 0.64
C ASN A 85 3.18 -29.28 0.43
N LYS A 86 2.36 -28.88 1.41
CA LYS A 86 0.90 -29.02 1.32
C LYS A 86 0.30 -28.07 0.29
N ALA A 87 -0.35 -28.60 -0.74
CA ALA A 87 -0.92 -27.88 -1.88
C ALA A 87 -2.02 -26.82 -1.54
N ASN A 88 -1.62 -25.72 -0.91
CA ASN A 88 -2.46 -24.56 -0.59
C ASN A 88 -1.65 -23.28 -0.76
N ASP A 89 -2.33 -22.15 -0.88
CA ASP A 89 -1.67 -20.86 -0.79
C ASP A 89 -1.66 -20.39 0.68
N TYR A 90 -0.58 -19.71 1.07
CA TYR A 90 -0.40 -19.20 2.42
C TYR A 90 -0.11 -17.71 2.36
N ILE A 91 -0.76 -16.94 3.23
CA ILE A 91 -0.45 -15.54 3.46
C ILE A 91 -0.17 -15.36 4.94
N PHE A 92 0.94 -14.73 5.28
CA PHE A 92 1.24 -14.39 6.66
C PHE A 92 2.00 -13.07 6.80
N ILE A 93 1.85 -12.46 7.96
CA ILE A 93 2.43 -11.16 8.30
C ILE A 93 3.53 -11.38 9.32
N GLU A 94 4.77 -11.17 8.90
CA GLU A 94 5.95 -11.40 9.73
C GLU A 94 6.98 -10.29 9.47
N ASN A 95 7.65 -9.82 10.53
CA ASN A 95 8.72 -8.80 10.44
C ASN A 95 8.29 -7.52 9.69
N GLY A 96 7.03 -7.10 9.86
CA GLY A 96 6.47 -5.93 9.18
C GLY A 96 6.26 -6.11 7.67
N LYS A 97 6.31 -7.35 7.16
CA LYS A 97 6.07 -7.69 5.76
C LYS A 97 4.89 -8.62 5.61
N ILE A 98 4.23 -8.55 4.46
CA ILE A 98 3.21 -9.53 4.07
C ILE A 98 3.80 -10.46 3.04
N HIS A 99 3.88 -11.73 3.41
CA HIS A 99 4.34 -12.80 2.55
C HIS A 99 3.14 -13.52 1.95
N HIS A 100 3.18 -13.78 0.65
CA HIS A 100 2.23 -14.63 -0.05
C HIS A 100 2.98 -15.76 -0.76
N TYR A 101 2.83 -16.97 -0.25
CA TYR A 101 3.36 -18.19 -0.85
C TYR A 101 2.29 -18.82 -1.72
N LYS A 102 2.51 -18.78 -3.04
CA LYS A 102 1.59 -19.36 -4.03
C LYS A 102 2.07 -20.75 -4.39
N TYR A 103 1.21 -21.75 -4.22
CA TYR A 103 1.52 -23.10 -4.64
C TYR A 103 1.35 -23.25 -6.15
N ASN A 104 2.39 -23.74 -6.82
CA ASN A 104 2.43 -24.04 -8.25
C ASN A 104 3.10 -25.39 -8.47
N SER A 105 2.29 -26.42 -8.79
CA SER A 105 2.75 -27.73 -9.26
C SER A 105 3.91 -28.33 -8.45
N GLY A 106 3.80 -28.36 -7.12
CA GLY A 106 4.80 -28.96 -6.22
C GLY A 106 5.85 -28.00 -5.69
N THR A 107 5.78 -26.71 -6.03
CA THR A 107 6.71 -25.68 -5.53
C THR A 107 5.95 -24.44 -5.05
N TYR A 108 6.60 -23.59 -4.27
CA TYR A 108 6.07 -22.30 -3.86
C TYR A 108 6.80 -21.14 -4.53
N THR A 109 6.03 -20.13 -4.92
CA THR A 109 6.57 -18.81 -5.26
C THR A 109 6.21 -17.83 -4.16
N GLU A 110 7.22 -17.21 -3.54
CA GLU A 110 7.02 -16.15 -2.56
C GLU A 110 6.84 -14.80 -3.25
N LEU A 111 5.84 -14.05 -2.80
CA LEU A 111 5.61 -12.66 -3.16
C LEU A 111 5.52 -11.81 -1.89
N ILE A 112 6.38 -10.80 -1.79
CA ILE A 112 6.31 -9.79 -0.73
C ILE A 112 5.41 -8.65 -1.21
N LEU A 113 4.29 -8.44 -0.53
CA LEU A 113 3.28 -7.45 -0.93
C LEU A 113 3.51 -6.07 -0.32
N SER A 114 4.11 -6.02 0.87
CA SER A 114 4.36 -4.78 1.61
C SER A 114 5.54 -4.96 2.54
N GLU A 115 6.14 -3.82 2.90
CA GLU A 115 7.12 -3.70 3.98
C GLU A 115 6.75 -2.51 4.88
N GLY A 116 7.30 -2.47 6.10
CA GLY A 116 7.10 -1.35 7.03
C GLY A 116 5.76 -1.34 7.78
N LEU A 117 5.11 -2.50 7.90
CA LEU A 117 3.92 -2.67 8.73
C LEU A 117 4.29 -2.73 10.22
N THR A 118 3.37 -2.28 11.08
CA THR A 118 3.51 -2.32 12.54
C THR A 118 3.07 -3.67 13.13
N GLU A 119 3.02 -3.82 14.45
CA GLU A 119 2.70 -5.11 15.09
C GLU A 119 1.21 -5.51 15.04
N ASN A 120 0.30 -4.55 14.86
CA ASN A 120 -1.15 -4.73 15.02
C ASN A 120 -1.85 -5.26 13.75
N ASN A 121 -1.10 -5.90 12.87
CA ASN A 121 -1.61 -6.41 11.60
C ASN A 121 -2.15 -7.83 11.80
N ILE A 122 -3.43 -8.05 11.51
CA ILE A 122 -4.12 -9.31 11.83
C ILE A 122 -5.17 -9.67 10.77
N PHE A 123 -5.42 -10.98 10.66
CA PHE A 123 -6.59 -11.57 10.03
C PHE A 123 -7.56 -12.01 11.12
N SER A 124 -8.85 -11.70 10.98
CA SER A 124 -9.87 -12.11 11.94
C SER A 124 -11.15 -12.57 11.28
N LYS A 125 -11.83 -13.53 11.91
CA LYS A 125 -13.14 -14.00 11.48
C LYS A 125 -14.21 -12.99 11.91
N ALA A 126 -14.81 -12.30 10.95
CA ALA A 126 -15.90 -11.35 11.20
C ALA A 126 -17.29 -11.99 11.01
N GLY A 127 -17.35 -13.14 10.33
CA GLY A 127 -18.54 -13.96 10.14
C GLY A 127 -18.15 -15.32 9.56
N ASP A 128 -19.13 -16.19 9.29
CA ASP A 128 -18.83 -17.53 8.76
C ASP A 128 -18.21 -17.52 7.37
N ASP A 129 -18.56 -16.54 6.54
CA ASP A 129 -18.02 -16.32 5.19
C ASP A 129 -17.34 -14.94 5.04
N VAL A 130 -17.08 -14.23 6.15
CA VAL A 130 -16.49 -12.88 6.13
C VAL A 130 -15.16 -12.86 6.89
N LEU A 131 -14.08 -12.57 6.17
CA LEU A 131 -12.76 -12.32 6.74
C LEU A 131 -12.52 -10.83 6.89
N SER A 132 -12.11 -10.40 8.07
CA SER A 132 -11.60 -9.06 8.33
C SER A 132 -10.07 -9.08 8.24
N ILE A 133 -9.50 -8.10 7.53
CA ILE A 133 -8.05 -7.86 7.47
C ILE A 133 -7.81 -6.46 8.01
N SER A 134 -7.03 -6.37 9.09
CA SER A 134 -6.59 -5.11 9.66
C SER A 134 -5.11 -4.94 9.40
N LEU A 135 -4.75 -3.91 8.64
CA LEU A 135 -3.36 -3.56 8.38
C LEU A 135 -3.04 -2.16 8.92
N SER A 136 -1.83 -2.01 9.46
CA SER A 136 -1.33 -0.76 10.01
C SER A 136 0.13 -0.55 9.66
N SER A 137 0.45 0.70 9.31
CA SER A 137 1.78 1.26 9.17
C SER A 137 1.92 2.44 10.16
N GLN A 138 3.07 3.13 10.20
CA GLN A 138 3.36 4.17 11.20
C GLN A 138 2.29 5.28 11.31
N ALA A 139 1.68 5.70 10.19
CA ALA A 139 0.75 6.83 10.17
C ALA A 139 -0.60 6.50 9.49
N TYR A 140 -0.84 5.24 9.15
CA TYR A 140 -2.04 4.83 8.44
C TYR A 140 -2.45 3.42 8.81
N GLN A 141 -3.73 3.27 9.16
CA GLN A 141 -4.37 1.99 9.40
C GLN A 141 -5.58 1.84 8.49
N SER A 142 -5.87 0.62 8.07
CA SER A 142 -7.04 0.30 7.27
C SER A 142 -7.52 -1.11 7.60
N THR A 143 -8.83 -1.25 7.74
CA THR A 143 -9.49 -2.54 7.90
C THR A 143 -10.43 -2.77 6.73
N THR A 144 -10.45 -3.99 6.19
CA THR A 144 -11.38 -4.40 5.14
C THR A 144 -12.06 -5.70 5.50
N ASN A 145 -13.33 -5.81 5.14
CA ASN A 145 -14.12 -7.03 5.28
C ASN A 145 -14.33 -7.65 3.90
N ILE A 146 -13.94 -8.90 3.76
CA ILE A 146 -13.99 -9.66 2.51
C ILE A 146 -14.99 -10.79 2.70
N LYS A 147 -16.09 -10.73 1.96
CA LYS A 147 -17.04 -11.83 1.84
C LYS A 147 -16.54 -12.85 0.83
N MET A 148 -16.47 -14.12 1.23
CA MET A 148 -16.03 -15.25 0.41
C MET A 148 -17.19 -15.75 -0.44
N ILE A 149 -17.34 -15.21 -1.65
CA ILE A 149 -18.50 -15.52 -2.51
C ILE A 149 -18.60 -17.01 -2.86
N ASN A 150 -17.46 -17.68 -3.04
CA ASN A 150 -17.40 -19.07 -3.47
C ASN A 150 -17.77 -20.07 -2.35
N PHE A 151 -17.80 -19.65 -1.08
CA PHE A 151 -18.16 -20.53 0.04
C PHE A 151 -19.63 -20.96 -0.01
N SER A 152 -20.48 -20.09 -0.53
CA SER A 152 -21.90 -20.40 -0.76
C SER A 152 -22.15 -21.36 -1.94
N LEU A 153 -21.13 -21.60 -2.77
CA LEU A 153 -21.23 -22.43 -3.98
C LEU A 153 -20.75 -23.87 -3.76
N THR A 154 -20.17 -24.18 -2.59
CA THR A 154 -19.70 -25.51 -2.23
C THR A 154 -20.78 -26.31 -1.51
N SER A 155 -20.73 -27.64 -1.62
CA SER A 155 -21.63 -28.57 -0.93
C SER A 155 -20.81 -29.64 -0.20
N PRO A 156 -20.79 -29.65 1.15
CA PRO A 156 -21.47 -28.72 2.05
C PRO A 156 -20.90 -27.28 1.99
N VAL A 157 -21.70 -26.30 2.43
CA VAL A 157 -21.31 -24.89 2.49
C VAL A 157 -20.03 -24.75 3.31
N THR A 158 -19.00 -24.14 2.71
CA THR A 158 -17.72 -23.91 3.39
C THR A 158 -17.86 -22.71 4.34
N ILE A 159 -17.19 -22.77 5.49
CA ILE A 159 -17.04 -21.64 6.41
C ILE A 159 -15.56 -21.39 6.69
N ILE A 160 -15.23 -20.20 7.19
CA ILE A 160 -13.88 -19.89 7.68
C ILE A 160 -13.61 -20.76 8.91
N GLN A 161 -12.51 -21.52 8.84
CA GLN A 161 -12.05 -22.46 9.86
C GLN A 161 -10.82 -21.92 10.61
N GLY A 162 -10.42 -22.60 11.68
CA GLY A 162 -9.22 -22.29 12.44
C GLY A 162 -9.45 -21.23 13.51
N GLU A 163 -8.42 -20.43 13.78
CA GLU A 163 -8.43 -19.43 14.85
C GLU A 163 -9.41 -18.29 14.59
N ILE A 164 -9.84 -17.60 15.65
CA ILE A 164 -10.68 -16.40 15.52
C ILE A 164 -9.86 -15.25 14.96
N THR A 165 -8.58 -15.16 15.33
CA THR A 165 -7.68 -14.09 14.90
C THR A 165 -6.24 -14.58 14.93
N ASP A 166 -5.50 -14.33 13.86
CA ASP A 166 -4.05 -14.62 13.78
C ASP A 166 -3.38 -13.78 12.68
N LYS A 167 -2.06 -13.88 12.56
CA LYS A 167 -1.24 -13.23 11.55
C LYS A 167 -1.02 -14.08 10.30
N ALA A 168 -1.59 -15.29 10.22
CA ALA A 168 -1.50 -16.15 9.05
C ALA A 168 -2.85 -16.74 8.62
N ILE A 169 -2.96 -17.00 7.32
CA ILE A 169 -4.08 -17.67 6.70
C ILE A 169 -3.59 -18.69 5.67
N LYS A 170 -4.34 -19.78 5.56
CA LYS A 170 -4.20 -20.79 4.52
C LYS A 170 -5.48 -20.81 3.70
N PHE A 171 -5.36 -20.89 2.38
CA PHE A 171 -6.53 -20.96 1.51
C PHE A 171 -6.23 -21.75 0.24
N SER A 172 -7.27 -22.30 -0.37
CA SER A 172 -7.18 -22.96 -1.68
C SER A 172 -7.93 -22.13 -2.72
N ARG A 173 -7.42 -22.12 -3.95
CA ARG A 173 -8.10 -21.51 -5.10
C ARG A 173 -9.05 -22.53 -5.71
N VAL A 174 -10.18 -22.05 -6.25
CA VAL A 174 -10.98 -22.86 -7.17
C VAL A 174 -10.12 -23.10 -8.41
N ASN A 175 -9.71 -24.35 -8.65
CA ASN A 175 -9.07 -24.71 -9.92
C ASN A 175 -10.10 -24.47 -11.03
N ASN A 176 -9.80 -23.56 -11.96
CA ASN A 176 -10.45 -23.55 -13.27
C ASN A 176 -9.87 -24.67 -14.12
#